data_AF-A0A2N5A3W3-F1
#
_entry.id   AF-A0A2N5A3W3-F1
#
_cell.length_a   1.000
_cell.length_b   1.000
_cell.length_c   1.000
_cell.angle_alpha   90.00
_cell.angle_beta   90.00
_cell.angle_gamma   90.00
#
_symmetry.space_group_name_H-M   'P 1'
#
loop_
_entity.id
_entity.type
_entity.pdbx_description
1 polymer ?
#
loop_
_entity_poly.entity_id
_entity_poly.type
_entity_poly.pdbx_seq_one_letter_code
_entity_poly.pdbx_strand_id
1 'polypeptide(L)' 'MRRKIPSSAALLAFEAAARHGNFARAAAELALTEGAISRQIARLE' A
#
# COMPACT_ATOMS: atom_id res chain seq x y z
N MET A 1 -7.14 -22.70 -10.71
CA MET A 1 -6.18 -21.88 -9.94
C MET A 1 -6.62 -20.42 -10.02
N ARG A 2 -7.18 -19.84 -8.96
CA ARG A 2 -7.53 -18.41 -8.94
C ARG A 2 -6.21 -17.62 -8.89
N ARG A 3 -5.89 -16.88 -9.95
CA ARG A 3 -4.74 -15.96 -9.94
C ARG A 3 -4.93 -15.01 -8.75
N LYS A 4 -3.99 -15.02 -7.80
CA LYS A 4 -3.90 -14.00 -6.73
C LYS A 4 -3.40 -12.72 -7.39
N ILE A 5 -4.31 -12.00 -8.04
CA ILE A 5 -4.02 -10.66 -8.54
C ILE A 5 -4.13 -9.74 -7.32
N PRO A 6 -3.06 -9.04 -6.91
CA PRO A 6 -3.14 -8.09 -5.81
C PRO A 6 -4.15 -6.99 -6.16
N SER A 7 -4.85 -6.48 -5.14
CA SER A 7 -5.76 -5.35 -5.35
C SER A 7 -4.98 -4.11 -5.80
N SER A 8 -5.58 -3.28 -6.65
CA SER A 8 -5.00 -1.99 -7.05
C SER A 8 -4.58 -1.13 -5.86
N ALA A 9 -5.36 -1.16 -4.78
CA ALA A 9 -5.04 -0.44 -3.54
C ALA A 9 -3.71 -0.90 -2.89
N ALA A 10 -3.39 -2.19 -2.97
CA ALA A 10 -2.13 -2.72 -2.44
C ALA A 10 -0.93 -2.27 -3.28
N LEU A 11 -1.09 -2.26 -4.61
CA LEU A 11 -0.08 -1.75 -5.53
C LEU A 11 0.16 -0.24 -5.34
N LEU A 12 -0.90 0.55 -5.18
CA LEU A 12 -0.81 1.99 -4.94
C LEU A 12 -0.14 2.31 -3.59
N ALA A 13 -0.50 1.58 -2.53
CA ALA A 13 0.12 1.75 -1.22
C ALA A 13 1.63 1.43 -1.26
N PHE A 14 2.01 0.37 -1.98
CA PHE A 14 3.41 0.00 -2.17
C PHE A 14 4.18 1.04 -2.99
N GLU A 15 3.62 1.50 -4.11
CA GLU A 15 4.24 2.54 -4.93
C GLU A 15 4.44 3.85 -4.15
N ALA A 16 3.41 4.32 -3.45
CA ALA A 16 3.49 5.54 -2.65
C ALA A 16 4.49 5.40 -1.50
N ALA A 17 4.51 4.27 -0.80
CA ALA A 17 5.48 4.00 0.25
C ALA A 17 6.92 3.94 -0.29
N ALA A 18 7.13 3.33 -1.45
CA ALA A 18 8.44 3.27 -2.12
C ALA A 18 8.90 4.65 -2.60
N ARG A 19 7.99 5.47 -3.15
CA ARG A 19 8.27 6.83 -3.61
C ARG A 19 8.67 7.77 -2.47
N HIS A 20 7.99 7.67 -1.33
CA HIS A 20 8.25 8.53 -0.17
C HIS A 20 9.31 7.99 0.79
N GLY A 21 9.57 6.68 0.77
CA GLY A 21 10.37 5.98 1.79
C GLY A 21 9.77 6.04 3.19
N ASN A 22 8.48 6.39 3.33
CA ASN A 22 7.83 6.67 4.61
C ASN A 22 6.31 6.41 4.53
N PHE A 23 5.79 5.61 5.46
CA PHE A 23 4.37 5.26 5.50
C PHE A 23 3.44 6.42 5.90
N ALA A 24 3.87 7.35 6.75
CA ALA A 24 3.12 8.55 7.11
C ALA A 24 2.86 9.44 5.89
N ARG A 25 3.88 9.64 5.05
CA ARG A 25 3.76 10.44 3.83
C ARG A 25 2.89 9.76 2.77
N ALA A 26 3.05 8.44 2.60
CA ALA A 26 2.18 7.66 1.71
C ALA A 26 0.71 7.66 2.18
N ALA A 27 0.49 7.57 3.49
CA ALA A 27 -0.84 7.64 4.09
C ALA A 27 -1.49 9.01 3.85
N ALA A 28 -0.72 10.10 3.99
CA ALA A 28 -1.19 11.45 3.68
C ALA A 28 -1.53 11.63 2.19
N GLU A 29 -0.73 11.08 1.26
CA GLU A 29 -1.02 11.12 -0.18
C GLU A 29 -2.32 10.38 -0.53
N LEU A 30 -2.53 9.20 0.07
CA LEU A 30 -3.66 8.33 -0.26
C LEU A 30 -4.91 8.56 0.62
N ALA A 31 -4.90 9.57 1.49
CA ALA A 31 -5.96 9.82 2.48
C ALA A 31 -6.30 8.58 3.33
N LEU A 32 -5.26 7.87 3.75
CA LEU A 32 -5.34 6.65 4.57
C LEU A 32 -4.63 6.85 5.91
N THR A 33 -4.75 5.87 6.79
CA THR A 33 -3.90 5.78 8.00
C THR A 33 -2.63 4.98 7.69
N GLU A 34 -1.55 5.25 8.42
CA GLU A 34 -0.30 4.48 8.30
C GLU A 34 -0.52 2.96 8.46
N GLY A 35 -1.38 2.57 9.40
CA GLY A 35 -1.76 1.17 9.59
C GLY A 35 -2.52 0.57 8.40
N ALA A 36 -3.27 1.37 7.64
CA ALA A 36 -3.92 0.91 6.41
C ALA A 36 -2.90 0.66 5.29
N ILE A 37 -1.91 1.55 5.14
CA ILE A 37 -0.79 1.37 4.20
C ILE A 37 -0.02 0.09 4.52
N SER A 38 0.37 -0.11 5.79
CA SER A 38 1.08 -1.31 6.23
C SER A 38 0.30 -2.59 5.93
N ARG A 39 -1.01 -2.64 6.24
CA ARG A 39 -1.87 -3.80 5.93
C ARG A 39 -2.03 -4.05 4.43
N GLN A 40 -2.10 -3.00 3.62
CA GLN A 40 -2.23 -3.13 2.17
C GLN A 40 -0.95 -3.70 1.54
N ILE A 41 0.22 -3.24 1.99
CA ILE A 41 1.51 -3.75 1.53
C ILE A 41 1.72 -5.20 2.00
N ALA A 42 1.39 -5.53 3.25
CA ALA A 42 1.52 -6.90 3.78
C ALA A 42 0.62 -7.93 3.06
N ARG A 43 -0.36 -7.50 2.27
CA ARG A 43 -1.18 -8.39 1.43
C ARG A 43 -0.55 -8.68 0.06
N LEU A 44 0.56 -8.02 -0.27
CA LEU A 44 1.35 -8.28 -1.48
C LEU A 44 2.31 -9.46 -1.29
N GLU A 45 2.73 -9.73 -0.05
CA GLU A 45 3.49 -10.92 0.36
C GLU A 45 2.60 -12.16 0.44
#